data_AF-A0A815MQN2-F1
#
_entry.id   AF-A0A815MQN2-F1
#
_cell.length_a   1.000
_cell.length_b   1.000
_cell.length_c   1.000
_cell.angle_alpha   90.00
_cell.angle_beta   90.00
_cell.angle_gamma   90.00
#
_symmetry.space_group_name_H-M   'P 1'
#
loop_
_entity.id
_entity.type
_entity.pdbx_description
1 polymer ?
#
loop_
_entity_poly.entity_id
_entity_poly.type
_entity_poly.pdbx_seq_one_letter_code
_entity_poly.pdbx_strand_id
1 'polypeptide(L)'
;MEFLKIVDKFSGTLSLADVRSLSDDFLIDRLHYCYTSSLLGVFAFISAVKTSYTVPIVCWIPAQLRRYEKAIMAYCYANNTYYVPDGHNVPMTADERYQALIFYYQWLVRIF
;
A
#
# COMPACT_ATOMS: atom_id res chain seq x y z
N MET A 1 12.27 -15.24 5.20
CA MET A 1 13.64 -15.31 5.75
C MET A 1 14.47 -14.07 5.45
N GLU A 2 14.34 -13.41 4.30
CA GLU A 2 15.09 -12.16 4.02
C GLU A 2 14.60 -10.92 4.83
N PHE A 3 13.34 -10.92 5.29
CA PHE A 3 12.78 -9.82 6.07
C PHE A 3 13.41 -9.67 7.47
N LEU A 4 13.76 -10.79 8.13
CA LEU A 4 14.40 -10.76 9.45
C LEU A 4 15.77 -10.11 9.38
N LYS A 5 16.54 -10.36 8.31
CA LYS A 5 17.86 -9.74 8.10
C LYS A 5 17.81 -8.22 7.99
N ILE A 6 16.76 -7.66 7.40
CA ILE A 6 16.58 -6.20 7.26
C ILE A 6 16.24 -5.58 8.62
N VAL A 7 15.36 -6.22 9.38
CA VAL A 7 14.97 -5.79 10.74
C VAL A 7 16.16 -5.92 11.71
N ASP A 8 16.92 -7.01 11.63
CA ASP A 8 18.13 -7.24 12.44
C ASP A 8 19.24 -6.24 12.11
N LYS A 9 19.38 -5.86 10.83
CA LYS A 9 20.34 -4.83 10.41
C LYS A 9 19.94 -3.45 10.92
N PHE A 10 18.64 -3.13 10.92
CA PHE A 10 18.10 -1.88 11.45
C PHE A 10 18.26 -1.80 12.97
N SER A 11 17.97 -2.90 13.68
CA SER A 11 18.18 -3.06 15.12
C SER A 11 19.67 -2.99 15.51
N GLY A 12 20.55 -3.63 14.72
CA GLY A 12 21.99 -3.68 14.97
C GLY A 12 22.72 -2.33 14.83
N THR A 13 22.29 -1.46 13.91
CA THR A 13 22.84 -0.09 13.80
C THR A 13 22.33 0.86 14.88
N LEU A 14 21.26 0.52 15.60
CA LEU A 14 20.76 1.33 16.71
C LEU A 14 21.57 1.15 18.01
N SER A 15 22.35 0.07 18.11
CA SER A 15 22.85 -0.43 19.40
C SER A 15 24.25 0.04 19.84
N LEU A 16 24.99 0.87 19.08
CA LEU A 16 26.41 1.11 19.44
C LEU A 16 26.93 2.55 19.49
N ALA A 17 26.13 3.60 19.24
CA ALA A 17 26.69 4.95 19.15
C ALA A 17 26.34 5.94 20.28
N ASP A 18 25.37 5.69 21.19
CA ASP A 18 24.92 6.80 22.05
C ASP A 18 24.27 6.45 23.39
N VAL A 19 24.72 5.38 24.05
CA VAL A 19 24.28 5.05 25.42
C VAL A 19 25.38 5.41 26.40
N ARG A 20 25.77 6.69 26.48
CA ARG A 20 26.72 7.09 27.54
C ARG A 20 26.39 8.32 28.37
N SER A 21 25.46 9.21 28.02
CA SER A 21 24.97 10.25 28.97
C SER A 21 23.92 11.18 28.33
N LEU A 22 22.66 10.76 28.20
CA LEU A 22 21.58 11.72 27.94
C LEU A 22 20.33 11.39 28.78
N SER A 23 19.76 12.45 29.35
CA SER A 23 18.53 12.49 30.15
C SER A 23 17.41 11.64 29.53
N ASP A 24 16.63 10.97 30.38
CA ASP A 24 15.59 10.01 30.01
C ASP A 24 14.60 10.55 28.96
N ASP A 25 14.31 11.85 28.96
CA ASP A 25 13.43 12.51 27.98
C ASP A 25 13.92 12.37 26.53
N PHE A 26 15.24 12.43 26.30
CA PHE A 26 15.82 12.26 24.97
C PHE A 26 15.79 10.81 24.49
N LEU A 27 15.78 9.85 25.43
CA LEU A 27 15.66 8.43 25.10
C LEU A 27 14.23 8.08 24.65
N ILE A 28 13.21 8.62 25.34
CA ILE A 28 11.81 8.45 24.96
C ILE A 28 11.54 9.05 23.56
N ASP A 29 12.01 10.27 23.30
CA ASP A 29 11.80 10.91 22.00
C ASP A 29 12.49 10.15 20.86
N ARG A 30 13.70 9.63 21.09
CA ARG A 30 14.42 8.83 20.10
C ARG A 30 13.78 7.47 19.87
N LEU A 31 13.24 6.84 20.92
CA LEU A 31 12.47 5.60 20.80
C LEU A 31 11.22 5.82 19.95
N HIS A 32 10.46 6.89 20.18
CA HIS A 32 9.29 7.21 19.38
C HIS A 32 9.65 7.48 17.92
N TYR A 33 10.72 8.25 17.66
CA TYR A 33 11.20 8.51 16.30
C TYR A 33 11.61 7.22 15.57
N CYS A 34 12.40 6.36 16.22
CA CYS A 34 12.83 5.10 15.62
C CYS A 34 11.66 4.12 15.45
N TYR A 35 10.77 4.01 16.43
CA TYR A 35 9.65 3.07 16.41
C TYR A 35 8.62 3.43 15.34
N THR A 36 8.18 4.68 15.30
CA THR A 36 7.17 5.15 14.33
C THR A 36 7.70 5.07 12.90
N SER A 37 8.95 5.49 12.65
CA SER A 37 9.60 5.40 11.35
C SER A 37 9.81 3.95 10.90
N SER A 38 10.26 3.07 11.81
CA SER A 38 10.42 1.64 11.50
C SER A 38 9.09 0.97 11.17
N LEU A 39 8.04 1.30 11.92
CA LEU A 39 6.70 0.74 11.72
C LEU A 39 6.15 1.10 10.34
N LEU A 40 6.28 2.37 9.94
CA LEU A 40 5.90 2.83 8.60
C LEU A 40 6.70 2.11 7.51
N GLY A 41 8.03 2.00 7.68
CA GLY A 41 8.88 1.30 6.73
C GLY A 41 8.54 -0.20 6.57
N VAL A 42 8.14 -0.87 7.65
CA VAL A 42 7.68 -2.27 7.59
C VAL A 42 6.36 -2.38 6.84
N PHE A 43 5.38 -1.51 7.10
CA PHE A 43 4.11 -1.51 6.37
C PHE A 43 4.28 -1.19 4.88
N ALA A 44 5.15 -0.23 4.54
CA ALA A 44 5.53 0.09 3.17
C ALA A 44 6.08 -1.15 2.45
N PHE A 45 7.04 -1.83 3.08
CA PHE A 45 7.67 -3.02 2.52
C PHE A 45 6.68 -4.18 2.32
N ILE A 46 5.85 -4.48 3.33
CA ILE A 46 4.85 -5.55 3.24
C ILE A 46 3.85 -5.27 2.10
N SER A 47 3.39 -4.02 1.98
CA SER A 47 2.43 -3.65 0.94
C SER A 47 3.04 -3.71 -0.47
N ALA A 48 4.31 -3.31 -0.63
CA ALA A 48 5.06 -3.40 -1.87
C ALA A 48 5.23 -4.86 -2.32
N VAL A 49 5.67 -5.73 -1.42
CA VAL A 49 5.79 -7.17 -1.68
C VAL A 49 4.44 -7.73 -2.14
N LYS A 50 3.36 -7.42 -1.42
CA LYS A 50 2.02 -7.92 -1.77
C LYS A 50 1.63 -7.53 -3.19
N THR A 51 1.79 -6.26 -3.59
CA THR A 51 1.40 -5.82 -4.93
C THR A 51 2.29 -6.35 -6.06
N SER A 52 3.54 -6.74 -5.78
CA SER A 52 4.44 -7.32 -6.79
C SER A 52 4.12 -8.79 -7.10
N TYR A 53 3.67 -9.55 -6.10
CA TYR A 53 3.43 -10.99 -6.25
C TYR A 53 1.97 -11.35 -6.53
N THR A 54 1.03 -10.42 -6.39
CA THR A 54 -0.39 -10.67 -6.65
C THR A 54 -0.97 -9.70 -7.68
N VAL A 55 -2.02 -10.15 -8.37
CA VAL A 55 -2.80 -9.27 -9.24
C VAL A 55 -3.56 -8.29 -8.33
N PRO A 56 -3.40 -6.96 -8.51
CA PRO A 56 -3.91 -5.97 -7.56
C PRO A 56 -5.43 -5.84 -7.57
N ILE A 57 -6.10 -6.22 -8.66
CA ILE A 57 -7.56 -6.23 -8.79
C ILE A 57 -8.01 -7.37 -9.71
N VAL A 58 -9.09 -8.05 -9.33
CA VAL A 58 -9.74 -9.08 -10.14
C VAL A 58 -11.07 -8.51 -10.62
N CYS A 59 -11.25 -8.43 -11.94
CA CYS A 59 -12.49 -7.97 -12.55
C CYS A 59 -13.32 -9.14 -13.07
N TRP A 60 -14.63 -8.92 -13.18
CA TRP A 60 -15.52 -9.85 -13.86
C TRP A 60 -15.34 -9.69 -15.38
N ILE A 61 -15.01 -10.80 -16.06
CA ILE A 61 -14.66 -10.80 -17.47
C ILE A 61 -15.54 -11.83 -18.17
N PRO A 62 -16.17 -11.49 -19.31
CA PRO A 62 -17.01 -12.43 -20.04
C PRO A 62 -16.19 -13.60 -20.60
N ALA A 63 -16.82 -14.76 -20.73
CA ALA A 63 -16.15 -16.02 -21.06
C ALA A 63 -15.36 -15.99 -22.39
N GLN A 64 -15.83 -15.20 -23.36
CA GLN A 64 -15.22 -15.04 -24.68
C GLN A 64 -13.87 -14.29 -24.62
N LEU A 65 -13.65 -13.45 -23.61
CA LEU A 65 -12.46 -12.58 -23.50
C LEU A 65 -11.40 -13.11 -22.53
N ARG A 66 -11.53 -14.36 -22.06
CA ARG A 66 -10.60 -14.97 -21.09
C ARG A 66 -9.14 -14.94 -21.54
N ARG A 67 -8.86 -14.99 -22.85
CA ARG A 67 -7.48 -14.87 -23.38
C ARG A 67 -6.81 -13.54 -23.04
N TYR A 68 -7.59 -12.47 -22.85
CA TYR A 68 -7.12 -11.12 -22.56
C TYR A 68 -7.25 -10.74 -21.08
N GLU A 69 -7.48 -11.72 -20.20
CA GLU A 69 -7.74 -11.50 -18.77
C GLU A 69 -6.68 -10.59 -18.11
N LYS A 70 -5.39 -10.90 -18.30
CA LYS A 70 -4.29 -10.10 -17.73
C LYS A 70 -4.26 -8.67 -18.25
N ALA A 71 -4.56 -8.47 -19.54
CA ALA A 71 -4.56 -7.15 -20.16
C ALA A 71 -5.74 -6.31 -19.66
N ILE A 72 -6.92 -6.92 -19.52
CA ILE A 72 -8.12 -6.27 -19.00
C ILE A 72 -7.94 -5.91 -17.52
N MET A 73 -7.36 -6.82 -16.72
CA MET A 73 -7.05 -6.54 -15.31
C MET A 73 -6.07 -5.37 -15.15
N ALA A 74 -5.01 -5.33 -15.96
CA ALA A 74 -4.07 -4.20 -15.96
C ALA A 74 -4.75 -2.89 -16.36
N TYR A 75 -5.66 -2.93 -17.34
CA TYR A 75 -6.45 -1.78 -17.76
C TYR A 75 -7.38 -1.28 -16.65
N CYS A 76 -8.11 -2.17 -15.98
CA CYS A 76 -8.97 -1.83 -14.85
C CYS A 76 -8.19 -1.29 -13.66
N TYR A 77 -6.94 -1.71 -13.47
CA TYR A 77 -6.10 -1.18 -12.40
C TYR A 77 -5.56 0.22 -12.73
N ALA A 78 -5.14 0.45 -13.97
CA ALA A 78 -4.61 1.73 -14.42
C ALA A 78 -5.69 2.81 -14.49
N ASN A 79 -6.91 2.44 -14.89
CA ASN A 79 -8.05 3.35 -14.91
C ASN A 79 -8.74 3.39 -13.53
N ASN A 80 -9.25 4.56 -13.13
CA ASN A 80 -9.96 4.68 -11.87
C ASN A 80 -11.32 3.96 -11.94
N THR A 81 -11.76 3.41 -10.80
CA THR A 81 -13.05 2.73 -10.66
C THR A 81 -14.06 3.61 -9.93
N TYR A 82 -15.34 3.28 -9.99
CA TYR A 82 -16.39 4.00 -9.25
C TYR A 82 -17.34 2.98 -8.61
N TYR A 83 -17.96 3.37 -7.50
CA TYR A 83 -18.93 2.53 -6.81
C TYR A 83 -20.36 2.86 -7.24
N VAL A 84 -21.20 1.83 -7.42
CA VAL A 84 -22.63 1.96 -7.71
C VAL A 84 -23.41 1.15 -6.66
N PRO A 85 -24.35 1.76 -5.93
CA PRO A 85 -25.22 1.03 -4.99
C PRO A 85 -26.13 0.03 -5.70
N ASP A 86 -26.44 -1.07 -5.02
CA ASP A 86 -27.39 -2.07 -5.52
C ASP A 86 -28.78 -1.44 -5.75
N GLY A 87 -29.41 -1.77 -6.88
CA GLY A 87 -30.73 -1.23 -7.26
C GLY A 87 -30.71 0.14 -7.95
N HIS A 88 -29.55 0.76 -8.12
CA HIS A 88 -29.39 1.97 -8.93
C HIS A 88 -28.85 1.64 -10.33
N ASN A 89 -29.31 2.39 -11.34
CA ASN A 89 -28.77 2.27 -12.69
C ASN A 89 -27.34 2.81 -12.76
N VAL A 90 -26.53 2.22 -13.62
CA VAL A 90 -25.18 2.75 -13.90
C VAL A 90 -25.31 4.20 -14.39
N PRO A 91 -24.65 5.18 -13.75
CA PRO A 91 -24.77 6.59 -14.14
C PRO A 91 -24.36 6.77 -15.60
N MET A 92 -25.20 7.44 -16.38
CA MET A 92 -24.96 7.69 -17.81
C MET A 92 -24.08 8.91 -18.03
N THR A 93 -24.13 9.87 -17.11
CA THR A 93 -23.43 11.15 -17.19
C THR A 93 -22.00 11.01 -16.66
N ALA A 94 -21.03 11.66 -17.31
CA ALA A 94 -19.64 11.62 -16.88
C ALA A 94 -19.45 12.27 -15.49
N ASP A 95 -20.16 13.37 -15.23
CA ASP A 95 -20.04 14.13 -13.98
C ASP A 95 -20.42 13.32 -12.73
N GLU A 96 -21.49 12.53 -12.82
CA GLU A 96 -21.93 11.63 -11.74
C GLU A 96 -20.90 10.55 -11.46
N ARG A 97 -20.24 10.01 -12.51
CA ARG A 97 -19.16 9.04 -12.36
C ARG A 97 -17.95 9.66 -11.67
N TYR A 98 -17.58 10.88 -12.04
CA TYR A 98 -16.44 11.59 -11.45
C TYR A 98 -16.59 11.79 -9.94
N GLN A 99 -17.81 12.07 -9.48
CA GLN A 99 -18.10 12.26 -8.04
C GLN A 99 -17.98 10.96 -7.23
N ALA A 100 -18.24 9.80 -7.85
CA ALA A 100 -18.17 8.48 -7.22
C ALA A 100 -16.84 7.74 -7.46
N LEU A 101 -15.83 8.43 -8.01
CA LEU A 101 -14.53 7.83 -8.32
C LEU A 101 -13.75 7.40 -7.07
N ILE A 102 -13.14 6.24 -7.19
CA ILE A 102 -12.22 5.65 -6.22
C ILE A 102 -10.83 5.63 -6.86
N PHE A 103 -9.90 6.41 -6.30
CA PHE A 103 -8.53 6.53 -6.82
C PHE A 103 -7.44 6.18 -5.80
N TYR A 104 -7.78 5.97 -4.52
CA TYR A 104 -6.78 5.87 -3.45
C TYR A 104 -5.90 4.61 -3.53
N TYR A 105 -6.41 3.48 -4.05
CA TYR A 105 -5.72 2.18 -4.01
C TYR A 105 -4.38 2.19 -4.76
N GLN A 106 -4.24 3.01 -5.79
CA GLN A 106 -2.99 3.15 -6.55
C GLN A 106 -1.89 3.83 -5.72
N TRP A 107 -2.28 4.74 -4.84
CA TRP A 107 -1.36 5.59 -4.06
C TRP A 107 -1.02 5.01 -2.70
N LEU A 108 -1.86 4.13 -2.15
CA LEU A 108 -1.66 3.54 -0.81
C LEU A 108 -0.26 2.94 -0.63
N VAL A 109 0.27 2.21 -1.61
CA VAL A 109 1.60 1.60 -1.54
C VAL A 109 2.73 2.64 -1.66
N ARG A 110 2.47 3.80 -2.26
CA ARG A 110 3.45 4.87 -2.49
C ARG A 110 3.49 5.89 -1.33
N ILE A 111 2.47 5.92 -0.48
CA ILE A 111 2.35 6.91 0.61
C ILE A 111 3.07 6.49 1.89
N PHE A 112 3.27 5.18 2.08
CA PHE A 112 4.10 4.60 3.14
C PHE A 112 5.57 4.54 2.70
#